data_AF-A0A954K5P9-F1
#
_entry.id   AF-A0A954K5P9-F1
#
_cell.length_a   1.000
_cell.length_b   1.000
_cell.length_c   1.000
_cell.angle_alpha   90.00
_cell.angle_beta   90.00
_cell.angle_gamma   90.00
#
_symmetry.space_group_name_H-M   'P 1'
#
loop_
_entity.id
_entity.type
_entity.pdbx_description
1 polymer ?
#
loop_
_entity_poly.entity_id
_entity_poly.type
_entity_poly.pdbx_seq_one_letter_code
_entity_poly.pdbx_strand_id
1 'polypeptide(L)'
;LAIEGEGETVGSRDDPTGRRTSSLRFWSDDAKSLIREGAGYWQYTPLEDGVRFVTGYDYQTRFGWLGRTFDRCLFRPLMGWATAWSFDRLRLWIEKGIDPAVSMQRTLTHGLARLAVAFVWLYQGLVPKLIARHANELAMLTDAGITASVAPTLLMIAGIAEVALGVAVLVCFQRRWPLVLTVLLMLLASIGVAVNSPQYLWAAFNPVSLNLLLAVVALLGLVNLNDLPSARHCLRKKPEAD
;
A
#
# COMPACT_ATOMS: atom_id res chain seq x y z
N LEU A 1 -25.21 7.23 4.33
CA LEU A 1 -24.94 5.95 3.64
C LEU A 1 -24.41 4.91 4.64
N ALA A 2 -25.12 4.68 5.74
CA ALA A 2 -24.75 3.64 6.71
C ALA A 2 -25.48 2.33 6.36
N ILE A 3 -24.88 1.19 6.72
CA ILE A 3 -25.53 -0.13 6.74
C ILE A 3 -25.61 -0.52 8.21
N GLU A 4 -26.79 -0.92 8.67
CA GLU A 4 -27.06 -1.31 10.05
C GLU A 4 -27.30 -2.81 10.15
N GLY A 5 -26.92 -3.39 11.29
CA GLY A 5 -27.08 -4.81 11.55
C GLY A 5 -27.03 -5.09 13.04
N GLU A 6 -27.43 -6.31 13.40
CA GLU A 6 -27.51 -6.80 14.76
C GLU A 6 -26.55 -7.99 14.94
N GLY A 7 -26.26 -8.34 16.19
CA GLY A 7 -25.45 -9.50 16.49
C GLY A 7 -25.56 -9.96 17.94
N GLU A 8 -25.29 -11.25 18.13
CA GLU A 8 -25.32 -11.94 19.41
C GLU A 8 -23.99 -12.68 19.63
N THR A 9 -23.45 -12.59 20.83
CA THR A 9 -22.19 -13.27 21.20
C THR A 9 -22.40 -14.30 22.28
N VAL A 10 -21.81 -15.48 22.13
CA VAL A 10 -21.74 -16.50 23.17
C VAL A 10 -20.28 -16.85 23.44
N GLY A 11 -19.84 -16.73 24.68
CA GLY A 11 -18.48 -17.06 25.09
C GLY A 11 -18.45 -18.30 25.96
N SER A 12 -17.48 -19.19 25.72
CA SER A 12 -17.13 -20.27 26.65
C SER A 12 -15.74 -20.02 27.24
N ARG A 13 -15.65 -20.10 28.57
CA ARG A 13 -14.42 -19.81 29.34
C ARG A 13 -13.83 -21.04 30.05
N ASP A 14 -14.56 -22.15 30.09
CA ASP A 14 -14.26 -23.30 30.96
C ASP A 14 -13.78 -24.52 30.16
N ASP A 15 -12.68 -24.36 29.40
CA ASP A 15 -11.98 -25.49 28.80
C ASP A 15 -10.78 -25.89 29.69
N PRO A 16 -10.63 -27.19 30.07
CA PRO A 16 -9.52 -27.67 30.90
C PRO A 16 -8.12 -27.40 30.34
N THR A 17 -8.01 -27.17 29.02
CA THR A 17 -6.75 -26.86 28.32
C THR A 17 -6.40 -25.37 28.37
N GLY A 18 -7.20 -24.52 29.03
CA GLY A 18 -7.01 -23.07 29.07
C GLY A 18 -7.45 -22.34 27.79
N ARG A 19 -7.97 -23.08 26.81
CA ARG A 19 -8.50 -22.57 25.55
C ARG A 19 -9.76 -21.73 25.79
N ARG A 20 -9.85 -20.59 25.12
CA ARG A 20 -11.03 -19.70 25.21
C ARG A 20 -11.64 -19.53 23.83
N THR A 21 -12.96 -19.69 23.72
CA THR A 21 -13.67 -19.53 22.46
C THR A 21 -14.85 -18.57 22.64
N SER A 22 -14.97 -17.59 21.75
CA SER A 22 -16.13 -16.71 21.66
C SER A 22 -16.74 -16.85 20.27
N SER A 23 -18.00 -17.24 20.19
CA SER A 23 -18.77 -17.20 18.95
C SER A 23 -19.58 -15.91 18.86
N LEU A 24 -19.82 -15.47 17.63
CA LEU A 24 -20.63 -14.32 17.28
C LEU A 24 -21.56 -14.74 16.14
N ARG A 25 -22.84 -14.42 16.23
CA ARG A 25 -23.78 -14.42 15.11
C ARG A 25 -24.08 -12.97 14.76
N PHE A 26 -24.19 -12.65 13.48
CA PHE A 26 -24.47 -11.30 13.01
C PHE A 26 -25.41 -11.34 11.80
N TRP A 27 -26.30 -10.38 11.68
CA TRP A 27 -27.23 -10.28 10.56
C TRP A 27 -27.54 -8.81 10.24
N SER A 28 -28.07 -8.57 9.05
CA SER A 28 -28.43 -7.23 8.60
C SER A 28 -29.72 -7.31 7.79
N ASP A 29 -30.74 -6.61 8.25
CA ASP A 29 -31.99 -6.42 7.50
C ASP A 29 -31.94 -5.29 6.48
N ASP A 30 -30.87 -4.49 6.51
CA ASP A 30 -30.64 -3.46 5.49
C ASP A 30 -30.54 -4.09 4.08
N ALA A 31 -31.41 -3.62 3.19
CA ALA A 31 -31.49 -4.07 1.80
C ALA A 31 -30.22 -3.81 0.97
N LYS A 32 -29.38 -2.85 1.37
CA LYS A 32 -28.08 -2.58 0.71
C LYS A 32 -27.00 -3.58 1.13
N SER A 33 -27.18 -4.30 2.24
CA SER A 33 -26.16 -5.21 2.75
C SER A 33 -25.99 -6.41 1.83
N LEU A 34 -24.75 -6.72 1.47
CA LEU A 34 -24.44 -7.99 0.81
C LEU A 34 -24.62 -9.17 1.76
N ILE A 35 -24.31 -8.99 3.05
CA ILE A 35 -24.39 -10.05 4.07
C ILE A 35 -25.84 -10.07 4.60
N ARG A 36 -26.51 -11.22 4.47
CA ARG A 36 -27.81 -11.43 5.10
C ARG A 36 -27.63 -11.81 6.56
N GLU A 37 -26.85 -12.85 6.78
CA GLU A 37 -26.61 -13.47 8.07
C GLU A 37 -25.29 -14.22 8.05
N GLY A 38 -24.54 -14.16 9.14
CA GLY A 38 -23.29 -14.86 9.29
C GLY A 38 -23.00 -15.23 10.73
N ALA A 39 -21.99 -16.07 10.89
CA ALA A 39 -21.45 -16.44 12.17
C ALA A 39 -19.94 -16.45 12.10
N GLY A 40 -19.30 -16.13 13.20
CA GLY A 40 -17.87 -16.22 13.36
C GLY A 40 -17.50 -16.69 14.75
N TYR A 41 -16.23 -16.96 14.92
CA TYR A 41 -15.66 -17.29 16.21
C TYR A 41 -14.24 -16.78 16.32
N TRP A 42 -13.86 -16.46 17.55
CA TRP A 42 -12.49 -16.20 17.97
C TRP A 42 -12.08 -17.27 18.95
N GLN A 43 -10.90 -17.84 18.73
CA GLN A 43 -10.33 -18.86 19.59
C GLN A 43 -8.92 -18.45 20.00
N TYR A 44 -8.65 -18.56 21.29
CA TYR A 44 -7.36 -18.28 21.91
C TYR A 44 -6.85 -19.58 22.51
N THR A 45 -5.69 -20.04 22.05
CA THR A 45 -5.03 -21.22 22.59
C THR A 45 -3.68 -20.80 23.15
N PRO A 46 -3.44 -20.94 24.47
CA PRO A 46 -2.13 -20.68 25.05
C PRO A 46 -1.10 -21.67 24.49
N LEU A 47 0.08 -21.16 24.16
CA LEU A 47 1.28 -21.90 23.75
C LEU A 47 2.43 -21.52 24.71
N GLU A 48 3.54 -22.25 24.69
CA GLU A 48 4.69 -21.98 25.57
C GLU A 48 5.21 -20.54 25.42
N ASP A 49 5.35 -20.06 24.18
CA ASP A 49 5.92 -18.74 23.87
C ASP A 49 4.87 -17.67 23.51
N GLY A 50 3.58 -17.92 23.75
CA GLY A 50 2.55 -16.92 23.47
C GLY A 50 1.13 -17.47 23.30
N VAL A 51 0.33 -16.80 22.49
CA VAL A 51 -1.08 -17.17 22.25
C VAL A 51 -1.33 -17.34 20.77
N ARG A 52 -1.84 -18.50 20.38
CA ARG A 52 -2.39 -18.70 19.04
C ARG A 52 -3.79 -18.11 19.00
N PHE A 53 -3.96 -17.06 18.19
CA PHE A 53 -5.25 -16.46 17.91
C PHE A 53 -5.79 -16.97 16.57
N VAL A 54 -6.99 -17.56 16.58
CA VAL A 54 -7.68 -18.04 15.38
C VAL A 54 -9.02 -17.31 15.26
N THR A 55 -9.28 -16.81 14.06
CA THR A 55 -10.58 -16.25 13.69
C THR A 55 -11.13 -17.00 12.49
N GLY A 56 -12.42 -17.28 12.51
CA GLY A 56 -13.15 -17.78 11.35
C GLY A 56 -14.50 -17.13 11.29
N TYR A 57 -14.99 -16.88 10.09
CA TYR A 57 -16.37 -16.47 9.86
C TYR A 57 -16.88 -17.02 8.55
N ASP A 58 -18.17 -17.27 8.50
CA ASP A 58 -18.89 -17.55 7.28
C ASP A 58 -20.24 -16.84 7.29
N TYR A 59 -20.77 -16.56 6.11
CA TYR A 59 -22.01 -15.84 5.96
C TYR A 59 -22.72 -16.17 4.66
N GLN A 60 -24.03 -15.97 4.68
CA GLN A 60 -24.92 -16.04 3.53
C GLN A 60 -25.08 -14.66 2.90
N THR A 61 -24.99 -14.62 1.58
CA THR A 61 -25.09 -13.39 0.79
C THR A 61 -26.50 -13.14 0.27
N ARG A 62 -26.91 -11.88 0.16
CA ARG A 62 -28.11 -11.44 -0.55
C ARG A 62 -27.89 -11.48 -2.08
N PHE A 63 -28.94 -11.15 -2.85
CA PHE A 63 -28.92 -10.99 -4.32
C PHE A 63 -28.62 -12.26 -5.14
N GLY A 64 -28.95 -13.43 -4.59
CA GLY A 64 -28.94 -14.70 -5.33
C GLY A 64 -27.58 -15.01 -5.97
N TRP A 65 -27.56 -15.29 -7.28
CA TRP A 65 -26.33 -15.65 -7.98
C TRP A 65 -25.36 -14.47 -8.16
N LEU A 66 -25.88 -13.25 -8.40
CA LEU A 66 -25.04 -12.06 -8.57
C LEU A 66 -24.26 -11.74 -7.29
N GLY A 67 -24.95 -11.75 -6.14
CA GLY A 67 -24.31 -11.52 -4.85
C GLY A 67 -23.27 -12.59 -4.50
N ARG A 68 -23.56 -13.87 -4.80
CA ARG A 68 -22.61 -14.98 -4.58
C ARG A 68 -21.36 -14.86 -5.46
N THR A 69 -21.51 -14.48 -6.73
CA THR A 69 -20.36 -14.30 -7.63
C THR A 69 -19.51 -13.12 -7.20
N PHE A 70 -20.15 -11.98 -6.87
CA PHE A 70 -19.45 -10.81 -6.35
C PHE A 70 -18.73 -11.12 -5.02
N ASP A 71 -19.39 -11.86 -4.12
CA ASP A 71 -18.79 -12.29 -2.87
C ASP A 71 -17.53 -13.12 -3.09
N ARG A 72 -17.64 -14.15 -3.92
CA ARG A 72 -16.54 -15.08 -4.19
C ARG A 72 -15.35 -14.40 -4.87
N CYS A 73 -15.60 -13.52 -5.83
CA CYS A 73 -14.55 -12.90 -6.62
C CYS A 73 -13.92 -11.68 -5.96
N LEU A 74 -14.66 -10.93 -5.15
CA LEU A 74 -14.19 -9.65 -4.61
C LEU A 74 -14.36 -9.54 -3.10
N PHE A 75 -15.59 -9.64 -2.59
CA PHE A 75 -15.89 -9.26 -1.20
C PHE A 75 -15.20 -10.18 -0.19
N ARG A 76 -15.28 -11.50 -0.36
CA ARG A 76 -14.69 -12.48 0.57
C ARG A 76 -13.15 -12.46 0.56
N PRO A 77 -12.46 -12.41 -0.60
CA PRO A 77 -11.00 -12.20 -0.64
C PRO A 77 -10.56 -10.92 0.06
N LEU A 78 -11.28 -9.80 -0.17
CA LEU A 78 -11.02 -8.50 0.43
C LEU A 78 -11.26 -8.52 1.94
N MET A 79 -12.40 -9.05 2.39
CA MET A 79 -12.74 -9.18 3.80
C MET A 79 -11.68 -9.99 4.55
N GLY A 80 -11.24 -11.12 4.00
CA GLY A 80 -10.18 -11.89 4.66
C GLY A 80 -8.83 -11.17 4.64
N TRP A 81 -8.54 -10.33 3.63
CA TRP A 81 -7.31 -9.55 3.58
C TRP A 81 -7.35 -8.45 4.64
N ALA A 82 -8.48 -7.75 4.74
CA ALA A 82 -8.73 -6.72 5.74
C ALA A 82 -8.69 -7.29 7.16
N THR A 83 -9.24 -8.49 7.35
CA THR A 83 -9.20 -9.23 8.62
C THR A 83 -7.75 -9.59 9.00
N ALA A 84 -6.98 -10.19 8.07
CA ALA A 84 -5.58 -10.49 8.33
C ALA A 84 -4.76 -9.21 8.64
N TRP A 85 -5.04 -8.12 7.91
CA TRP A 85 -4.39 -6.84 8.12
C TRP A 85 -4.75 -6.19 9.48
N SER A 86 -6.01 -6.30 9.92
CA SER A 86 -6.44 -5.80 11.23
C SER A 86 -5.83 -6.61 12.37
N PHE A 87 -5.66 -7.92 12.20
CA PHE A 87 -4.99 -8.76 13.18
C PHE A 87 -3.48 -8.49 13.27
N ASP A 88 -2.81 -8.18 12.16
CA ASP A 88 -1.41 -7.76 12.23
C ASP A 88 -1.27 -6.40 12.94
N ARG A 89 -2.27 -5.50 12.84
CA ARG A 89 -2.31 -4.28 13.68
C ARG A 89 -2.51 -4.59 15.15
N LEU A 90 -3.40 -5.52 15.47
CA LEU A 90 -3.58 -5.98 16.86
C LEU A 90 -2.28 -6.57 17.41
N ARG A 91 -1.57 -7.36 16.59
CA ARG A 91 -0.23 -7.88 16.92
C ARG A 91 0.77 -6.76 17.21
N LEU A 92 0.88 -5.76 16.32
CA LEU A 92 1.76 -4.61 16.54
C LEU A 92 1.43 -3.83 17.82
N TRP A 93 0.16 -3.75 18.18
CA TRP A 93 -0.27 -3.13 19.42
C TRP A 93 0.15 -3.94 20.65
N ILE A 94 -0.08 -5.26 20.65
CA ILE A 94 0.24 -6.15 21.76
C ILE A 94 1.77 -6.32 21.91
N GLU A 95 2.49 -6.58 20.81
CA GLU A 95 3.92 -6.90 20.84
C GLU A 95 4.82 -5.68 20.96
N LYS A 96 4.42 -4.54 20.37
CA LYS A 96 5.26 -3.34 20.26
C LYS A 96 4.65 -2.09 20.90
N GLY A 97 3.46 -2.17 21.46
CA GLY A 97 2.76 -1.02 22.04
C GLY A 97 2.32 0.02 21.00
N ILE A 98 2.31 -0.31 19.70
CA ILE A 98 1.93 0.63 18.65
C ILE A 98 0.42 0.72 18.56
N ASP A 99 -0.15 1.88 18.90
CA ASP A 99 -1.59 2.11 18.83
C ASP A 99 -2.15 1.78 17.41
N PRO A 100 -3.30 1.08 17.31
CA PRO A 100 -3.91 0.76 16.03
C PRO A 100 -4.17 2.00 15.16
N ALA A 101 -4.62 3.13 15.71
CA ALA A 101 -4.85 4.35 14.94
C ALA A 101 -3.55 4.88 14.33
N VAL A 102 -2.44 4.80 15.07
CA VAL A 102 -1.11 5.20 14.57
C VAL A 102 -0.63 4.29 13.45
N SER A 103 -0.78 2.97 13.58
CA SER A 103 -0.42 2.03 12.49
C SER A 103 -1.26 2.26 11.22
N MET A 104 -2.54 2.63 11.35
CA MET A 104 -3.39 3.02 10.22
C MET A 104 -2.90 4.32 9.59
N GLN A 105 -2.64 5.36 10.39
CA GLN A 105 -2.12 6.63 9.89
C GLN A 105 -0.80 6.47 9.15
N ARG A 106 0.16 5.72 9.71
CA ARG A 106 1.44 5.40 9.04
C ARG A 106 1.22 4.71 7.69
N THR A 107 0.30 3.74 7.63
CA THR A 107 -0.04 3.05 6.39
C THR A 107 -0.61 4.00 5.34
N LEU A 108 -1.52 4.89 5.74
CA LEU A 108 -2.11 5.89 4.86
C LEU A 108 -1.05 6.88 4.35
N THR A 109 -0.24 7.46 5.24
CA THR A 109 0.83 8.39 4.87
C THR A 109 1.84 7.73 3.94
N HIS A 110 2.26 6.51 4.24
CA HIS A 110 3.17 5.74 3.38
C HIS A 110 2.54 5.48 2.00
N GLY A 111 1.27 5.07 1.97
CA GLY A 111 0.54 4.81 0.74
C GLY A 111 0.35 6.04 -0.13
N LEU A 112 -0.02 7.17 0.47
CA LEU A 112 -0.16 8.45 -0.24
C LEU A 112 1.19 8.94 -0.79
N ALA A 113 2.26 8.84 0.00
CA ALA A 113 3.60 9.18 -0.47
C ALA A 113 4.02 8.32 -1.67
N ARG A 114 3.76 7.00 -1.62
CA ARG A 114 4.03 6.07 -2.73
C ARG A 114 3.23 6.43 -3.99
N LEU A 115 1.95 6.72 -3.84
CA LEU A 115 1.07 7.09 -4.95
C LEU A 115 1.53 8.39 -5.61
N ALA A 116 1.86 9.41 -4.81
CA ALA A 116 2.39 10.68 -5.31
C ALA A 116 3.72 10.48 -6.05
N VAL A 117 4.67 9.73 -5.47
CA VAL A 117 5.96 9.44 -6.10
C VAL A 117 5.79 8.67 -7.42
N ALA A 118 4.96 7.63 -7.41
CA ALA A 118 4.69 6.83 -8.59
C ALA A 118 4.02 7.65 -9.69
N PHE A 119 3.04 8.49 -9.33
CA PHE A 119 2.37 9.36 -10.28
C PHE A 119 3.36 10.28 -11.00
N VAL A 120 4.27 10.93 -10.26
CA VAL A 120 5.27 11.82 -10.87
C VAL A 120 6.20 11.05 -11.79
N TRP A 121 6.76 9.90 -11.38
CA TRP A 121 7.61 9.08 -12.24
C TRP A 121 6.91 8.59 -13.51
N LEU A 122 5.67 8.12 -13.38
CA LEU A 122 4.86 7.65 -14.51
C LEU A 122 4.54 8.81 -15.46
N TYR A 123 4.15 9.97 -14.93
CA TYR A 123 3.81 11.13 -15.72
C TYR A 123 5.04 11.70 -16.44
N GLN A 124 6.15 11.92 -15.73
CA GLN A 124 7.39 12.48 -16.27
C GLN A 124 8.08 11.54 -17.26
N GLY A 125 7.96 10.23 -17.06
CA GLY A 125 8.49 9.24 -18.00
C GLY A 125 7.62 9.13 -19.25
N LEU A 126 6.29 9.07 -19.09
CA LEU A 126 5.39 8.82 -20.20
C LEU A 126 5.14 10.08 -21.05
N VAL A 127 4.74 11.19 -20.42
CA VAL A 127 4.21 12.35 -21.14
C VAL A 127 5.34 13.17 -21.78
N PRO A 128 6.32 13.75 -21.04
CA PRO A 128 7.39 14.52 -21.65
C PRO A 128 8.36 13.71 -22.50
N LYS A 129 8.74 12.51 -22.07
CA LYS A 129 9.86 11.76 -22.67
C LYS A 129 9.41 10.79 -23.76
N LEU A 130 8.34 10.02 -23.54
CA LEU A 130 7.91 9.01 -24.52
C LEU A 130 6.90 9.54 -25.54
N ILE A 131 5.90 10.33 -25.09
CA ILE A 131 4.84 10.85 -25.96
C ILE A 131 5.26 12.16 -26.63
N ALA A 132 5.51 13.20 -25.84
CA ALA A 132 5.69 14.56 -26.35
C ALA A 132 7.11 14.85 -26.86
N ARG A 133 8.12 14.09 -26.38
CA ARG A 133 9.55 14.28 -26.70
C ARG A 133 9.95 15.76 -26.66
N HIS A 134 9.62 16.43 -25.55
CA HIS A 134 9.69 17.88 -25.46
C HIS A 134 11.09 18.43 -25.76
N ALA A 135 11.15 19.52 -26.53
CA ALA A 135 12.38 20.17 -26.94
C ALA A 135 13.27 20.60 -25.76
N ASN A 136 12.69 20.95 -24.61
CA ASN A 136 13.44 21.34 -23.42
C ASN A 136 14.26 20.18 -22.83
N GLU A 137 13.75 18.96 -22.84
CA GLU A 137 14.49 17.79 -22.35
C GLU A 137 15.68 17.46 -23.26
N LEU A 138 15.49 17.59 -24.58
CA LEU A 138 16.56 17.45 -25.55
C LEU A 138 17.61 18.57 -25.39
N ALA A 139 17.18 19.80 -25.16
CA ALA A 139 18.06 20.94 -24.90
C ALA A 139 18.91 20.74 -23.64
N MET A 140 18.32 20.24 -22.55
CA MET A 140 19.06 19.94 -21.32
C MET A 140 20.10 18.83 -21.51
N LEU A 141 19.80 17.82 -22.33
CA LEU A 141 20.78 16.77 -22.67
C LEU A 141 21.93 17.35 -23.52
N THR A 142 21.63 18.23 -24.49
CA THR A 142 22.68 18.89 -25.28
C THR A 142 23.52 19.86 -24.45
N ASP A 143 22.91 20.59 -23.51
CA ASP A 143 23.60 21.47 -22.56
C ASP A 143 24.55 20.68 -21.65
N ALA A 144 24.19 19.44 -21.31
CA ALA A 144 25.04 18.51 -20.57
C ALA A 144 26.16 17.87 -21.44
N GLY A 145 26.32 18.28 -22.69
CA GLY A 145 27.37 17.81 -23.60
C GLY A 145 27.03 16.54 -24.38
N ILE A 146 25.76 16.09 -24.39
CA ILE A 146 25.34 14.92 -25.17
C ILE A 146 25.08 15.32 -26.62
N THR A 147 25.70 14.59 -27.56
CA THR A 147 25.52 14.82 -29.00
C THR A 147 24.06 14.67 -29.41
N ALA A 148 23.57 15.58 -30.26
CA ALA A 148 22.18 15.62 -30.74
C ALA A 148 21.72 14.33 -31.44
N SER A 149 22.63 13.52 -31.97
CA SER A 149 22.31 12.21 -32.58
C SER A 149 21.93 11.13 -31.57
N VAL A 150 22.45 11.21 -30.34
CA VAL A 150 22.24 10.21 -29.28
C VAL A 150 21.17 10.67 -28.28
N ALA A 151 20.96 11.98 -28.16
CA ALA A 151 20.00 12.58 -27.23
C ALA A 151 18.57 11.99 -27.31
N PRO A 152 17.96 11.74 -28.48
CA PRO A 152 16.62 11.15 -28.56
C PRO A 152 16.54 9.72 -28.01
N THR A 153 17.58 8.91 -28.26
CA THR A 153 17.66 7.52 -27.78
C THR A 153 17.83 7.48 -26.26
N LEU A 154 18.71 8.33 -25.71
CA LEU A 154 18.89 8.44 -24.26
C LEU A 154 17.63 8.97 -23.57
N LEU A 155 16.92 9.92 -24.19
CA LEU A 155 15.65 10.42 -23.68
C LEU A 155 14.58 9.31 -23.61
N MET A 156 14.50 8.46 -24.63
CA MET A 156 13.59 7.31 -24.64
C MET A 156 13.95 6.29 -23.55
N ILE A 157 15.24 5.96 -23.39
CA ILE A 157 15.72 5.05 -22.34
C ILE A 157 15.38 5.62 -20.96
N ALA A 158 15.62 6.91 -20.74
CA ALA A 158 15.25 7.60 -19.51
C ALA A 158 13.74 7.49 -19.26
N GLY A 159 12.89 7.81 -20.25
CA GLY A 159 11.44 7.70 -20.11
C GLY A 159 10.95 6.30 -19.72
N ILE A 160 11.52 5.24 -20.32
CA ILE A 160 11.20 3.85 -19.95
C ILE A 160 11.64 3.54 -18.51
N ALA A 161 12.86 3.96 -18.13
CA ALA A 161 13.38 3.76 -16.78
C ALA A 161 12.53 4.46 -15.72
N GLU A 162 12.06 5.67 -16.00
CA GLU A 162 11.16 6.43 -15.12
C GLU A 162 9.82 5.74 -14.94
N VAL A 163 9.19 5.27 -16.02
CA VAL A 163 7.94 4.50 -15.95
C VAL A 163 8.16 3.21 -15.14
N ALA A 164 9.24 2.48 -15.39
CA ALA A 164 9.57 1.26 -14.66
C ALA A 164 9.76 1.52 -13.16
N LEU A 165 10.43 2.63 -12.81
CA LEU A 165 10.61 3.05 -11.42
C LEU A 165 9.26 3.43 -10.78
N GLY A 166 8.39 4.16 -11.49
CA GLY A 166 7.04 4.48 -11.04
C GLY A 166 6.21 3.24 -10.72
N VAL A 167 6.26 2.22 -11.58
CA VAL A 167 5.62 0.92 -11.33
C VAL A 167 6.27 0.20 -10.14
N ALA A 168 7.60 0.19 -10.04
CA ALA A 168 8.32 -0.45 -8.95
C ALA A 168 7.99 0.17 -7.58
N VAL A 169 7.79 1.50 -7.53
CA VAL A 169 7.33 2.20 -6.31
C VAL A 169 5.98 1.65 -5.82
N LEU A 170 5.05 1.32 -6.73
CA LEU A 170 3.74 0.77 -6.36
C LEU A 170 3.81 -0.72 -5.99
N VAL A 171 4.49 -1.53 -6.82
CA VAL A 171 4.53 -2.99 -6.63
C VAL A 171 5.38 -3.39 -5.42
N CYS A 172 6.51 -2.73 -5.21
CA CYS A 172 7.41 -3.02 -4.11
C CYS A 172 7.04 -2.24 -2.84
N PHE A 173 5.75 -2.21 -2.47
CA PHE A 173 5.18 -1.36 -1.40
C PHE A 173 5.91 -1.48 -0.05
N GLN A 174 6.38 -2.67 0.32
CA GLN A 174 7.09 -2.91 1.59
C GLN A 174 8.61 -2.76 1.50
N ARG A 175 9.17 -2.48 0.31
CA ARG A 175 10.62 -2.39 0.10
C ARG A 175 11.07 -0.93 0.10
N ARG A 176 12.14 -0.61 0.82
CA ARG A 176 12.70 0.76 0.90
C ARG A 176 13.36 1.25 -0.40
N TRP A 177 13.90 0.35 -1.21
CA TRP A 177 14.81 0.71 -2.30
C TRP A 177 14.22 1.68 -3.34
N PRO A 178 12.94 1.60 -3.78
CA PRO A 178 12.42 2.51 -4.81
C PRO A 178 12.35 3.96 -4.31
N LEU A 179 12.02 4.15 -3.03
CA LEU A 179 11.96 5.47 -2.42
C LEU A 179 13.37 6.02 -2.15
N VAL A 180 14.30 5.19 -1.69
CA VAL A 180 15.72 5.60 -1.54
C VAL A 180 16.29 6.01 -2.90
N LEU A 181 16.06 5.21 -3.93
CA LEU A 181 16.51 5.52 -5.29
C LEU A 181 15.87 6.83 -5.79
N THR A 182 14.58 7.06 -5.51
CA THR A 182 13.92 8.33 -5.83
C THR A 182 14.62 9.52 -5.16
N VAL A 183 14.91 9.45 -3.87
CA VAL A 183 15.63 10.52 -3.15
C VAL A 183 16.99 10.79 -3.81
N LEU A 184 17.78 9.74 -4.06
CA LEU A 184 19.10 9.88 -4.68
C LEU A 184 19.01 10.50 -6.08
N LEU A 185 18.10 10.00 -6.93
CA LEU A 185 17.92 10.51 -8.29
C LEU A 185 17.45 11.96 -8.31
N MET A 186 16.54 12.35 -7.42
CA MET A 186 16.06 13.73 -7.33
C MET A 186 17.15 14.71 -6.88
N LEU A 187 18.00 14.31 -5.95
CA LEU A 187 19.15 15.12 -5.52
C LEU A 187 20.19 15.25 -6.64
N LEU A 188 20.53 14.13 -7.30
CA LEU A 188 21.46 14.13 -8.43
C LEU A 188 20.93 14.95 -9.61
N ALA A 189 19.65 14.81 -9.95
CA ALA A 189 19.01 15.60 -11.01
C ALA A 189 19.02 17.09 -10.68
N SER A 190 18.77 17.46 -9.41
CA SER A 190 18.82 18.86 -8.97
C SER A 190 20.22 19.47 -9.11
N ILE A 191 21.26 18.73 -8.72
CA ILE A 191 22.66 19.14 -8.92
C ILE A 191 22.97 19.24 -10.42
N GLY A 192 22.52 18.27 -11.22
CA GLY A 192 22.69 18.25 -12.66
C GLY A 192 22.12 19.49 -13.35
N VAL A 193 20.91 19.92 -12.97
CA VAL A 193 20.31 21.17 -13.48
C VAL A 193 21.10 22.38 -13.02
N ALA A 194 21.50 22.45 -11.76
CA ALA A 194 22.22 23.60 -11.23
C ALA A 194 23.58 23.82 -11.89
N VAL A 195 24.28 22.74 -12.27
CA VAL A 195 25.60 22.80 -12.91
C VAL A 195 25.50 23.02 -14.42
N ASN A 196 24.62 22.28 -15.11
CA ASN A 196 24.62 22.26 -16.59
C ASN A 196 23.64 23.24 -17.21
N SER A 197 22.55 23.59 -16.53
CA SER A 197 21.51 24.47 -17.08
C SER A 197 20.99 25.46 -16.01
N PRO A 198 21.86 26.32 -15.46
CA PRO A 198 21.52 27.22 -14.36
C PRO A 198 20.40 28.22 -14.71
N GLN A 199 20.13 28.47 -16.00
CA GLN A 199 19.00 29.31 -16.41
C GLN A 199 17.65 28.83 -15.88
N TYR A 200 17.48 27.52 -15.65
CA TYR A 200 16.23 26.96 -15.15
C TYR A 200 16.05 27.14 -13.64
N LEU A 201 17.06 27.57 -12.88
CA LEU A 201 16.92 27.78 -11.43
C LEU A 201 16.00 28.96 -11.10
N TRP A 202 16.06 30.01 -11.91
CA TRP A 202 15.30 31.25 -11.74
C TRP A 202 14.03 31.30 -12.58
N ALA A 203 13.78 30.27 -13.40
CA ALA A 203 12.55 30.16 -14.17
C ALA A 203 11.35 29.98 -13.23
N ALA A 204 10.21 30.58 -13.59
CA ALA A 204 8.96 30.43 -12.83
C ALA A 204 8.56 28.95 -12.65
N PHE A 205 8.91 28.11 -13.63
CA PHE A 205 8.81 26.65 -13.55
C PHE A 205 10.22 26.06 -13.49
N ASN A 206 10.77 25.91 -12.28
CA ASN A 206 12.06 25.27 -12.09
C ASN A 206 11.90 23.77 -11.78
N PRO A 207 12.67 22.88 -12.43
CA PRO A 207 12.60 21.44 -12.17
C PRO A 207 13.17 21.07 -10.79
N VAL A 208 14.03 21.93 -10.22
CA VAL A 208 14.64 21.70 -8.89
C VAL A 208 13.59 21.69 -7.78
N SER A 209 12.60 22.59 -7.80
CA SER A 209 11.52 22.59 -6.80
C SER A 209 10.74 21.27 -6.80
N LEU A 210 10.37 20.78 -7.99
CA LEU A 210 9.67 19.50 -8.14
C LEU A 210 10.53 18.34 -7.62
N ASN A 211 11.82 18.31 -7.98
CA ASN A 211 12.72 17.26 -7.54
C ASN A 211 12.87 17.24 -6.01
N LEU A 212 13.10 18.39 -5.39
CA LEU A 212 13.23 18.49 -3.93
C LEU A 212 11.93 18.12 -3.22
N LEU A 213 10.77 18.57 -3.73
CA LEU A 213 9.47 18.19 -3.19
C LEU A 213 9.27 16.67 -3.28
N LEU A 214 9.59 16.06 -4.43
CA LEU A 214 9.47 14.62 -4.62
C LEU A 214 10.41 13.84 -3.69
N ALA A 215 11.63 14.33 -3.47
CA ALA A 215 12.57 13.76 -2.50
C ALA A 215 12.00 13.80 -1.08
N VAL A 216 11.40 14.93 -0.66
CA VAL A 216 10.74 15.05 0.65
C VAL A 216 9.58 14.07 0.78
N VAL A 217 8.72 13.95 -0.24
CA VAL A 217 7.61 12.98 -0.22
C VAL A 217 8.13 11.55 -0.13
N ALA A 218 9.20 11.21 -0.86
CA ALA A 218 9.84 9.90 -0.76
C ALA A 218 10.42 9.64 0.64
N LEU A 219 11.03 10.64 1.28
CA LEU A 219 11.51 10.57 2.66
C LEU A 219 10.36 10.36 3.66
N LEU A 220 9.24 11.06 3.51
CA LEU A 220 8.04 10.84 4.33
C LEU A 220 7.54 9.40 4.20
N GLY A 221 7.56 8.86 2.99
CA GLY A 221 7.29 7.44 2.75
C GLY A 221 8.27 6.53 3.50
N LEU A 222 9.57 6.81 3.45
CA LEU A 222 10.59 6.01 4.13
C LEU A 222 10.47 6.02 5.66
N VAL A 223 10.21 7.18 6.25
CA VAL A 223 10.06 7.33 7.72
C VAL A 223 8.86 6.52 8.23
N ASN A 224 7.79 6.42 7.43
CA ASN A 224 6.58 5.67 7.78
C ASN A 224 6.60 4.19 7.36
N LEU A 225 7.71 3.68 6.82
CA LEU A 225 7.80 2.30 6.32
C LEU A 225 7.89 1.25 7.44
N ASN A 226 8.46 1.62 8.58
CA ASN A 226 8.72 0.68 9.68
C ASN A 226 7.41 0.30 10.39
N ASP A 227 7.30 -0.99 10.73
CA ASP A 227 6.15 -1.54 11.45
C ASP A 227 4.81 -1.29 10.77
N LEU A 228 4.81 -1.34 9.43
CA LEU A 228 3.57 -1.33 8.69
C LEU A 228 2.83 -2.67 8.82
N PRO A 229 1.53 -2.65 9.11
CA PRO A 229 0.73 -3.85 9.13
C PRO A 229 0.65 -4.51 7.74
N SER A 230 0.71 -5.83 7.73
CA SER A 230 0.76 -6.67 6.55
C SER A 230 -0.08 -7.93 6.76
N ALA A 231 -1.08 -8.13 5.88
CA ALA A 231 -1.91 -9.33 5.86
C ALA A 231 -1.12 -10.63 5.63
N ARG A 232 0.17 -10.55 5.24
CA ARG A 232 1.04 -11.70 4.99
C ARG A 232 1.53 -12.38 6.27
N HIS A 233 1.51 -11.69 7.40
CA HIS A 233 1.94 -12.26 8.68
C HIS A 233 0.90 -13.21 9.28
N CYS A 234 -0.35 -13.14 8.83
CA CYS A 234 -1.41 -14.05 9.26
C CYS A 234 -1.54 -15.22 8.30
N LEU A 235 -1.59 -16.44 8.84
CA LEU A 235 -1.92 -17.64 8.08
C LEU A 235 -3.39 -17.59 7.66
N ARG A 236 -3.65 -17.71 6.36
CA ARG A 236 -5.01 -17.71 5.79
C ARG A 236 -5.51 -19.10 5.42
N LYS A 237 -4.63 -20.10 5.51
CA LYS A 237 -4.99 -21.52 5.47
C LYS A 237 -4.77 -22.09 6.86
N LYS A 238 -5.72 -22.89 7.33
CA LYS A 238 -5.54 -23.67 8.56
C LYS A 238 -4.32 -24.57 8.34
N PRO A 239 -3.31 -24.56 9.23
CA PRO A 239 -2.24 -25.55 9.17
C PRO A 239 -2.88 -26.94 9.20
N GLU A 240 -2.44 -27.86 8.33
CA GLU A 240 -2.69 -29.28 8.55
C GLU A 240 -2.09 -29.60 9.91
N ALA A 241 -2.90 -30.22 10.78
CA ALA A 241 -2.57 -30.36 12.19
C ALA A 241 -1.24 -31.09 12.39
N ASP A 242 -0.42 -30.58 13.32
CA ASP A 242 0.50 -31.43 14.10
C ASP A 242 -0.31 -32.28 15.10
#